data_AF-A0A4V3WG79-F1
#
_entry.id   AF-A0A4V3WG79-F1
#
_cell.length_a   1.000
_cell.length_b   1.000
_cell.length_c   1.000
_cell.angle_alpha   90.00
_cell.angle_beta   90.00
_cell.angle_gamma   90.00
#
_symmetry.space_group_name_H-M   'P 1'
#
loop_
_entity.id
_entity.type
_entity.pdbx_description
1 polymer ?
#
loop_
_entity_poly.entity_id
_entity_poly.type
_entity_poly.pdbx_seq_one_letter_code
_entity_poly.pdbx_strand_id
1 'polypeptide(L)'
;MTLFRGDAHKFFLKLKETTINQHSLDELSELIEIAEIQSFYQNLNSSTLKRVYYRVLKEENGMGMIPIFISAGPWVLFLFSKQLQELLFKNGVMPFFIFITIYLLILVVSVILHFREKAWAAIHATIIKDILTERKAESN
;
A
#
# COMPACT_ATOMS: atom_id res chain seq x y z
N MET A 1 18.31 -9.51 14.56
CA MET A 1 18.91 -8.76 13.43
C MET A 1 18.10 -9.03 12.17
N THR A 2 17.09 -8.19 11.88
CA THR A 2 16.00 -8.45 10.91
C THR A 2 15.71 -7.27 9.98
N LEU A 3 16.65 -6.33 9.81
CA LEU A 3 16.41 -5.10 9.04
C LEU A 3 16.35 -5.32 7.51
N PHE A 4 16.97 -6.38 6.98
CA PHE A 4 17.08 -6.64 5.53
C PHE A 4 16.05 -7.63 4.97
N ARG A 5 15.10 -8.10 5.79
CA ARG A 5 14.09 -9.10 5.37
C ARG A 5 12.82 -8.38 4.92
N GLY A 6 12.23 -8.83 3.81
CA GLY A 6 10.96 -8.31 3.32
C GLY A 6 9.79 -8.64 4.27
N ASP A 7 8.68 -7.92 4.14
CA ASP A 7 7.58 -7.99 5.09
C ASP A 7 6.91 -9.37 5.14
N ALA A 8 6.83 -10.07 4.01
CA ALA A 8 6.38 -11.47 3.97
C ALA A 8 7.26 -12.41 4.81
N HIS A 9 8.59 -12.20 4.79
CA HIS A 9 9.50 -13.01 5.60
C HIS A 9 9.41 -12.65 7.09
N LYS A 10 9.20 -11.37 7.43
CA LYS A 10 8.93 -10.96 8.82
C LYS A 10 7.63 -11.59 9.33
N PHE A 11 6.59 -11.58 8.51
CA PHE A 11 5.32 -12.22 8.82
C PHE A 11 5.48 -13.73 9.03
N PHE A 12 6.22 -14.41 8.15
CA PHE A 12 6.55 -15.83 8.33
C PHE A 12 7.26 -16.11 9.66
N LEU A 13 8.24 -15.28 10.06
CA LEU A 13 8.92 -15.45 11.35
C LEU A 13 7.95 -15.26 12.51
N LYS A 14 7.05 -14.28 12.43
CA LYS A 14 6.02 -14.03 13.43
C LYS A 14 5.09 -15.23 13.58
N LEU A 15 4.58 -15.76 12.47
CA LEU A 15 3.78 -17.00 12.46
C LEU A 15 4.53 -18.16 13.11
N LYS A 16 5.78 -18.40 12.68
CA LYS A 16 6.62 -19.46 13.22
C LYS A 16 6.81 -19.33 14.72
N GLU A 17 7.08 -18.13 15.21
CA GLU A 17 7.29 -17.85 16.63
C GLU A 17 6.01 -18.05 17.45
N THR A 18 4.86 -17.54 16.98
CA THR A 18 3.55 -17.74 17.62
C THR A 18 3.21 -19.23 17.73
N THR A 19 3.44 -20.01 16.67
CA THR A 19 3.22 -21.47 16.69
C THR A 19 4.17 -22.19 17.65
N ILE A 20 5.46 -21.84 17.67
CA ILE A 20 6.44 -22.44 18.60
C ILE A 20 6.05 -22.17 20.06
N ASN A 21 5.56 -20.97 20.34
CA ASN A 21 5.13 -20.56 21.68
C ASN A 21 3.73 -21.10 22.06
N GLN A 22 3.09 -21.91 21.20
CA GLN A 22 1.74 -22.46 21.41
C GLN A 22 0.65 -21.39 21.60
N HIS A 23 0.88 -20.18 21.12
CA HIS A 23 -0.14 -19.13 21.09
C HIS A 23 -1.07 -19.37 19.90
N SER A 24 -2.31 -18.90 20.01
CA SER A 24 -3.26 -19.01 18.90
C SER A 24 -2.83 -18.11 17.74
N LEU A 25 -2.86 -18.65 16.52
CA LEU A 25 -2.67 -17.84 15.31
C LEU A 25 -3.86 -16.90 15.07
N ASP A 26 -5.03 -17.22 15.60
CA ASP A 26 -6.25 -16.41 15.46
C ASP A 26 -6.16 -15.09 16.24
N GLU A 27 -5.21 -14.98 17.18
CA GLU A 27 -4.94 -13.74 17.92
C GLU A 27 -3.95 -12.82 17.20
N LEU A 28 -3.39 -13.25 16.07
CA LEU A 28 -2.44 -12.47 15.31
C LEU A 28 -3.16 -11.33 14.59
N SER A 29 -2.85 -10.09 14.95
CA SER A 29 -3.50 -8.88 14.40
C SER A 29 -3.62 -8.86 12.87
N GLU A 30 -2.58 -9.31 12.16
CA GLU A 30 -2.55 -9.35 10.70
C GLU A 30 -3.52 -10.40 10.13
N LEU A 31 -3.77 -11.49 10.86
CA LEU A 31 -4.76 -12.51 10.45
C LEU A 31 -6.18 -12.10 10.83
N ILE A 32 -6.36 -11.42 11.98
CA ILE A 32 -7.65 -10.86 12.40
C ILE A 32 -8.17 -9.88 11.34
N GLU A 33 -7.33 -8.95 10.88
CA GLU A 33 -7.72 -7.97 9.86
C GLU A 33 -8.18 -8.64 8.56
N ILE A 34 -7.47 -9.68 8.11
CA ILE A 34 -7.86 -10.45 6.91
C ILE A 34 -9.17 -11.20 7.13
N ALA A 35 -9.36 -11.81 8.31
CA ALA A 35 -10.58 -12.52 8.65
C ALA A 35 -11.81 -11.57 8.71
N GLU A 36 -11.65 -10.37 9.25
CA GLU A 36 -12.69 -9.34 9.27
C GLU A 36 -13.11 -8.93 7.85
N ILE A 37 -12.13 -8.70 6.97
CA ILE A 37 -12.39 -8.36 5.56
C ILE A 37 -13.12 -9.50 4.84
N GLN A 38 -12.66 -10.75 5.03
CA GLN A 38 -13.31 -11.94 4.45
C GLN A 38 -14.76 -12.07 4.93
N SER A 39 -14.98 -12.00 6.25
CA SER A 39 -16.31 -12.09 6.86
C SER A 39 -17.25 -11.02 6.33
N PHE A 40 -16.78 -9.77 6.20
CA PHE A 40 -17.57 -8.70 5.61
C PHE A 40 -18.03 -9.02 4.18
N TYR A 41 -17.13 -9.48 3.32
CA TYR A 41 -17.46 -9.78 1.93
C TYR A 41 -18.31 -11.04 1.75
N GLN A 42 -18.12 -12.05 2.60
CA GLN A 42 -18.96 -13.25 2.62
C GLN A 42 -20.43 -12.92 2.90
N ASN A 43 -20.72 -11.86 3.65
CA ASN A 43 -22.08 -11.42 3.94
C ASN A 43 -22.76 -10.67 2.77
N LEU A 44 -22.03 -10.30 1.71
CA LEU A 44 -22.60 -9.60 0.55
C LEU A 44 -23.13 -10.59 -0.49
N ASN A 45 -24.26 -10.28 -1.12
CA ASN A 45 -24.75 -11.05 -2.27
C ASN A 45 -23.80 -10.92 -3.48
N SER A 46 -23.78 -11.94 -4.35
CA SER A 46 -22.82 -12.00 -5.46
C SER A 46 -22.93 -10.84 -6.45
N SER A 47 -24.12 -10.27 -6.64
CA SER A 47 -24.30 -9.14 -7.56
C SER A 47 -23.65 -7.85 -7.02
N THR A 48 -23.80 -7.58 -5.72
CA THR A 48 -23.15 -6.45 -5.04
C THR A 48 -21.66 -6.69 -4.98
N LEU A 49 -21.24 -7.88 -4.57
CA LEU A 49 -19.83 -8.26 -4.42
C LEU A 49 -19.07 -8.13 -5.75
N LYS A 50 -19.68 -8.48 -6.88
CA LYS A 50 -19.11 -8.30 -8.22
C LYS A 50 -18.92 -6.82 -8.60
N ARG A 51 -19.84 -5.93 -8.18
CA ARG A 51 -19.66 -4.47 -8.38
C ARG A 51 -18.52 -3.93 -7.54
N VAL A 52 -18.42 -4.38 -6.29
CA VAL A 52 -17.31 -4.02 -5.40
C VAL A 52 -15.99 -4.50 -6.01
N TYR A 53 -15.92 -5.74 -6.50
CA TYR A 53 -14.75 -6.29 -7.19
C TYR A 53 -14.26 -5.38 -8.31
N TYR A 54 -15.16 -4.97 -9.22
CA TYR A 54 -14.79 -4.09 -10.32
C TYR A 54 -14.34 -2.71 -9.87
N ARG A 55 -14.90 -2.19 -8.77
CA ARG A 55 -14.42 -0.93 -8.20
C ARG A 55 -13.01 -1.08 -7.66
N VAL A 56 -12.74 -2.13 -6.87
CA VAL A 56 -11.41 -2.41 -6.31
C VAL A 56 -10.39 -2.62 -7.42
N LEU A 57 -10.73 -3.40 -8.45
CA LEU A 57 -9.87 -3.65 -9.61
C LEU A 57 -9.57 -2.36 -10.40
N LYS A 58 -10.54 -1.44 -10.49
CA LYS A 58 -10.31 -0.12 -11.10
C LYS A 58 -9.26 0.68 -10.32
N GLU A 59 -9.35 0.70 -8.98
CA GLU A 59 -8.39 1.40 -8.14
C GLU A 59 -7.00 0.76 -8.20
N GLU A 60 -6.93 -0.59 -8.14
CA GLU A 60 -5.68 -1.34 -8.25
C GLU A 60 -4.91 -0.99 -9.54
N ASN A 61 -5.62 -0.93 -10.66
CA ASN A 61 -5.05 -0.57 -11.96
C ASN A 61 -4.75 0.94 -12.07
N GLY A 62 -5.57 1.80 -11.46
CA GLY A 62 -5.44 3.26 -11.50
C GLY A 62 -4.24 3.79 -10.73
N MET A 63 -3.75 3.05 -9.73
CA MET A 63 -2.59 3.44 -8.92
C MET A 63 -1.29 3.61 -9.73
N GLY A 64 -1.19 3.03 -10.93
CA GLY A 64 -0.04 3.23 -11.83
C GLY A 64 0.24 4.69 -12.22
N MET A 65 -0.70 5.62 -12.01
CA MET A 65 -0.49 7.06 -12.27
C MET A 65 0.37 7.77 -11.21
N ILE A 66 0.39 7.31 -9.96
CA ILE A 66 1.12 7.97 -8.87
C ILE A 66 2.64 8.05 -9.13
N PRO A 67 3.33 6.97 -9.58
CA PRO A 67 4.74 7.04 -9.97
C PRO A 67 5.05 8.10 -11.03
N ILE A 68 4.12 8.36 -11.96
CA ILE A 68 4.30 9.37 -13.01
C ILE A 68 4.31 10.78 -12.41
N PHE A 69 3.36 11.10 -11.53
CA PHE A 69 3.32 12.40 -10.87
C PHE A 69 4.52 12.66 -9.97
N ILE A 70 4.98 11.64 -9.23
CA ILE A 70 6.20 11.72 -8.42
C ILE A 70 7.43 11.95 -9.31
N SER A 71 7.50 11.27 -10.46
CA SER A 71 8.62 11.41 -11.41
C SER A 71 8.69 12.77 -12.11
N ALA A 72 7.57 13.49 -12.21
CA ALA A 72 7.52 14.83 -12.81
C ALA A 72 8.05 15.93 -11.88
N GLY A 73 8.06 15.70 -10.55
CA GLY A 73 8.53 16.66 -9.54
C GLY A 73 9.94 17.21 -9.82
N PRO A 74 10.96 16.37 -10.02
CA PRO A 74 12.30 16.81 -10.38
C PRO A 74 12.34 17.69 -11.64
N TRP A 75 11.54 17.38 -12.66
CA TRP A 75 11.47 18.15 -13.90
C TRP A 75 10.87 19.54 -13.67
N VAL A 76 9.82 19.64 -12.85
CA VAL A 76 9.25 20.94 -12.47
C VAL A 76 10.25 21.76 -11.67
N LEU A 77 10.92 21.17 -10.68
CA LEU A 77 11.96 21.87 -9.91
C LEU A 77 13.12 22.32 -10.80
N PHE A 78 13.48 21.52 -11.81
CA PHE A 78 14.50 21.87 -12.78
C PHE A 78 14.10 23.08 -13.65
N LEU A 79 12.85 23.12 -14.13
CA LEU A 79 12.33 24.24 -14.93
C LEU A 79 12.39 25.57 -14.18
N PHE A 80 12.19 25.56 -12.87
CA PHE A 80 12.25 26.75 -12.01
C PHE A 80 13.55 26.83 -11.20
N SER A 81 14.61 26.14 -11.63
CA SER A 81 15.85 25.99 -10.86
C SER A 81 16.49 27.32 -10.45
N LYS A 82 16.46 28.35 -11.32
CA LYS A 82 17.02 29.68 -11.01
C LYS A 82 16.24 30.39 -9.90
N GLN A 83 14.92 30.47 -10.04
CA GLN A 83 14.05 31.11 -9.05
C GLN A 83 14.08 30.34 -7.72
N LEU A 84 14.13 29.01 -7.80
CA LEU A 84 14.25 28.15 -6.64
C LEU A 84 15.61 28.35 -5.94
N GLN A 85 16.71 28.43 -6.69
CA GLN A 85 18.03 28.69 -6.13
C GLN A 85 18.08 30.06 -5.44
N GLU A 86 17.59 31.12 -6.09
CA GLU A 86 17.51 32.45 -5.47
C GLU A 86 16.71 32.42 -4.17
N LEU A 87 15.57 31.72 -4.14
CA LEU A 87 14.73 31.60 -2.95
C LEU A 87 15.40 30.77 -1.83
N LEU A 88 16.04 29.66 -2.17
CA LEU A 88 16.64 28.73 -1.21
C LEU A 88 17.97 29.23 -0.62
N PHE A 89 18.70 30.06 -1.36
CA PHE A 89 20.02 30.58 -0.92
C PHE A 89 20.00 32.05 -0.47
N LYS A 90 18.86 32.74 -0.55
CA LYS A 90 18.73 34.18 -0.20
C LYS A 90 19.26 34.53 1.20
N ASN A 91 19.06 33.63 2.16
CA ASN A 91 19.43 33.83 3.57
C ASN A 91 20.49 32.79 4.03
N GLY A 92 21.36 32.37 3.13
CA GLY A 92 22.35 31.31 3.38
C GLY A 92 21.82 29.91 3.04
N VAL A 93 22.51 28.85 3.50
CA VAL A 93 22.26 27.45 3.09
C VAL A 93 21.16 26.74 3.89
N MET A 94 20.72 27.31 5.02
CA MET A 94 19.76 26.64 5.90
C MET A 94 18.39 26.37 5.24
N PRO A 95 17.78 27.31 4.49
CA PRO A 95 16.52 27.05 3.80
C PRO A 95 16.63 25.93 2.76
N PHE A 96 17.78 25.79 2.09
CA PHE A 96 18.06 24.68 1.19
C PHE A 96 18.00 23.31 1.91
N PHE A 97 18.65 23.19 3.07
CA PHE A 97 18.63 21.94 3.84
C PHE A 97 17.21 21.58 4.32
N ILE A 98 16.44 22.56 4.78
CA ILE A 98 15.03 22.35 5.16
C ILE A 98 14.23 21.86 3.95
N PHE A 99 14.37 22.53 2.81
CA PHE A 99 13.66 22.20 1.59
C PHE A 99 13.97 20.77 1.12
N ILE A 100 15.26 20.41 0.99
CA ILE A 100 15.64 19.08 0.49
C ILE A 100 15.19 17.97 1.45
N THR A 101 15.28 18.20 2.77
CA THR A 101 14.80 17.22 3.76
C THR A 101 13.30 17.01 3.64
N ILE A 102 12.50 18.09 3.59
CA ILE A 102 11.03 17.98 3.42
C ILE A 102 10.68 17.31 2.08
N TYR A 103 11.35 17.71 1.00
CA TYR A 103 11.13 17.15 -0.32
C TYR A 103 11.39 15.64 -0.36
N LEU A 104 12.54 15.19 0.14
CA LEU A 104 12.88 13.77 0.20
C LEU A 104 11.93 12.99 1.11
N LEU A 105 11.53 13.57 2.25
CA LEU A 105 10.54 12.96 3.14
C LEU A 105 9.21 12.73 2.41
N ILE A 106 8.71 13.74 1.71
CA ILE A 106 7.46 13.65 0.93
C ILE A 106 7.59 12.55 -0.13
N LEU A 107 8.70 12.51 -0.87
CA LEU A 107 8.94 11.47 -1.87
C LEU A 107 8.90 10.06 -1.26
N VAL A 108 9.64 9.84 -0.18
CA VAL A 108 9.72 8.54 0.48
C VAL A 108 8.34 8.11 1.00
N VAL A 109 7.63 9.02 1.69
CA VAL A 109 6.28 8.74 2.21
C VAL A 109 5.31 8.45 1.06
N SER A 110 5.37 9.22 -0.03
CA SER A 110 4.50 9.01 -1.19
C SER A 110 4.71 7.63 -1.82
N VAL A 111 5.97 7.20 -1.95
CA VAL A 111 6.30 5.86 -2.47
C VAL A 111 5.81 4.76 -1.53
N ILE A 112 6.01 4.92 -0.22
CA ILE A 112 5.54 3.93 0.76
C ILE A 112 4.01 3.82 0.73
N LEU A 113 3.30 4.95 0.75
CA LEU A 113 1.84 4.97 0.68
C LEU A 113 1.34 4.33 -0.61
N HIS A 114 1.93 4.66 -1.75
CA HIS A 114 1.58 4.07 -3.04
C HIS A 114 1.67 2.54 -3.04
N PHE A 115 2.79 1.98 -2.55
CA PHE A 115 2.95 0.53 -2.49
C PHE A 115 2.03 -0.13 -1.47
N ARG A 116 1.75 0.53 -0.34
CA ARG A 116 0.79 0.04 0.66
C ARG A 116 -0.64 0.00 0.12
N GLU A 117 -1.09 1.06 -0.54
CA GLU A 117 -2.41 1.11 -1.18
C GLU A 117 -2.52 0.02 -2.26
N LYS A 118 -1.46 -0.19 -3.05
CA LYS A 118 -1.41 -1.24 -4.06
C LYS A 118 -1.55 -2.63 -3.46
N ALA A 119 -0.81 -2.91 -2.39
CA ALA A 119 -0.91 -4.18 -1.68
C ALA A 119 -2.33 -4.40 -1.11
N TRP A 120 -2.93 -3.37 -0.52
CA TRP A 120 -4.29 -3.44 0.02
C TRP A 120 -5.33 -3.72 -1.06
N ALA A 121 -5.30 -2.98 -2.17
CA ALA A 121 -6.25 -3.22 -3.27
C ALA A 121 -6.14 -4.65 -3.82
N ALA A 122 -4.92 -5.19 -3.94
CA ALA A 122 -4.70 -6.56 -4.39
C ALA A 122 -5.25 -7.61 -3.40
N ILE A 123 -5.12 -7.38 -2.09
CA ILE A 123 -5.71 -8.26 -1.06
C ILE A 123 -7.23 -8.29 -1.20
N HIS A 124 -7.87 -7.12 -1.21
CA HIS A 124 -9.33 -7.03 -1.36
C HIS A 124 -9.80 -7.67 -2.68
N ALA A 125 -9.11 -7.40 -3.80
CA ALA A 125 -9.45 -7.99 -5.09
C ALA A 125 -9.35 -9.53 -5.07
N THR A 126 -8.32 -10.07 -4.43
CA THR A 126 -8.09 -11.51 -4.33
C THR A 126 -9.17 -12.18 -3.48
N ILE A 127 -9.42 -11.68 -2.26
CA ILE A 127 -10.47 -12.22 -1.36
C ILE A 127 -11.84 -12.23 -2.06
N ILE A 128 -12.21 -11.11 -2.69
CA ILE A 128 -13.51 -11.02 -3.37
C ILE A 128 -13.60 -12.03 -4.52
N LYS A 129 -12.52 -12.18 -5.29
CA LYS A 129 -12.45 -13.12 -6.41
C LYS A 129 -12.57 -14.56 -5.94
N ASP A 130 -11.93 -14.91 -4.83
CA ASP A 130 -12.00 -16.26 -4.25
C ASP A 130 -13.43 -16.57 -3.82
N ILE A 131 -14.08 -15.69 -3.05
CA ILE A 131 -15.50 -15.85 -2.63
C ILE A 131 -16.43 -16.00 -3.84
N LEU A 132 -16.27 -15.18 -4.88
CA LEU A 132 -17.10 -15.28 -6.10
C LEU A 132 -16.87 -16.59 -6.85
N THR A 133 -15.64 -17.13 -6.81
CA THR A 133 -15.26 -18.38 -7.46
C THR A 133 -15.83 -19.58 -6.72
N GLU A 134 -15.73 -19.60 -5.39
CA GLU A 134 -16.32 -20.61 -4.51
C GLU A 134 -17.84 -20.72 -4.73
N ARG A 135 -18.56 -19.61 -4.68
CA ARG A 135 -20.01 -19.58 -4.92
C ARG A 135 -20.41 -20.05 -6.31
N LYS A 136 -19.56 -19.82 -7.32
CA LYS A 136 -19.81 -20.31 -8.68
C LYS A 136 -19.58 -21.82 -8.76
N ALA A 137 -18.63 -22.37 -8.02
CA ALA A 137 -18.42 -23.82 -7.95
C ALA A 137 -19.59 -24.52 -7.26
N GLU A 138 -20.14 -23.96 -6.18
CA GLU A 138 -21.29 -24.51 -5.45
C GLU A 138 -22.63 -24.48 -6.21
N SER A 139 -22.73 -23.67 -7.28
CA SER A 139 -23.95 -23.54 -8.09
C SER A 139 -23.95 -24.39 -9.37
N ASN A 140 -22.88 -25.16 -9.63
CA ASN A 140 -22.82 -26.16 -10.71
C ASN A 140 -22.89 -27.58 -10.14
#